data_AF-A0A958LWW0-F1
#
_entry.id   AF-A0A958LWW0-F1
#
_cell.length_a   1.000
_cell.length_b   1.000
_cell.length_c   1.000
_cell.angle_alpha   90.00
_cell.angle_beta   90.00
_cell.angle_gamma   90.00
#
_symmetry.space_group_name_H-M   'P 1'
#
loop_
_entity.id
_entity.type
_entity.pdbx_description
1 polymer ?
#
loop_
_entity_poly.entity_id
_entity_poly.type
_entity_poly.pdbx_seq_one_letter_code
_entity_poly.pdbx_strand_id
1 'polypeptide(L)'
;MNEENNVFPIKKTDRFNLYTGKLHKDSSIEEISKIGMAYLKEGSQGFRLKFWMFPKDSYYLYRDSGNDLLYTVLSVEEFVNWNKETKVNWREVGKGYVMGNYIRLDLYLFNKEIYLSLFPEKIQSKEENIAS
;
A
#
# COMPACT_ATOMS: atom_id res chain seq x y z
N MET A 1 -19.33 -13.52 28.98
CA MET A 1 -19.20 -13.45 27.51
C MET A 1 -18.67 -12.08 27.19
N ASN A 2 -17.36 -11.98 26.95
CA ASN A 2 -16.75 -10.74 26.49
C ASN A 2 -16.40 -10.96 25.03
N GLU A 3 -17.06 -10.22 24.14
CA GLU A 3 -16.68 -10.12 22.74
C GLU A 3 -15.32 -9.43 22.70
N GLU A 4 -14.27 -10.23 22.49
CA GLU A 4 -12.93 -9.70 22.22
C GLU A 4 -13.01 -8.91 20.92
N ASN A 5 -12.84 -7.59 21.05
CA ASN A 5 -12.63 -6.67 19.93
C ASN A 5 -11.46 -7.18 19.10
N ASN A 6 -11.79 -7.93 18.04
CA ASN A 6 -10.89 -8.63 17.14
C ASN A 6 -10.19 -7.66 16.16
N VAL A 7 -9.75 -6.52 16.68
CA VAL A 7 -9.04 -5.49 15.92
C VAL A 7 -7.56 -5.70 16.19
N PHE A 8 -6.88 -6.39 15.27
CA PHE A 8 -5.43 -6.53 15.32
C PHE A 8 -4.80 -5.11 15.36
N PRO A 9 -4.05 -4.75 16.42
CA PRO A 9 -3.44 -3.42 16.49
C PRO A 9 -2.34 -3.33 15.43
N ILE A 10 -2.58 -2.54 14.39
CA ILE A 10 -1.59 -2.23 13.35
C ILE A 10 -0.39 -1.56 14.02
N LYS A 11 0.78 -2.20 13.96
CA LYS A 11 2.03 -1.66 14.48
C LYS A 11 2.71 -0.78 13.45
N LYS A 12 3.51 0.17 13.92
CA LYS A 12 4.29 1.11 13.06
C LYS A 12 5.28 0.43 12.11
N THR A 13 5.68 -0.80 12.44
CA THR A 13 6.60 -1.62 11.63
C THR A 13 5.88 -2.53 10.64
N ASP A 14 4.54 -2.50 10.61
CA ASP A 14 3.78 -3.40 9.78
C ASP A 14 4.04 -3.12 8.30
N ARG A 15 4.33 -4.20 7.60
CA ARG A 15 4.53 -4.23 6.15
C ARG A 15 3.28 -4.79 5.54
N PHE A 16 2.77 -4.13 4.53
CA PHE A 16 1.60 -4.57 3.80
C PHE A 16 2.02 -5.00 2.41
N ASN A 17 1.26 -5.88 1.79
CA ASN A 17 1.63 -6.46 0.50
C ASN A 17 0.82 -5.82 -0.63
N LEU A 18 1.50 -5.57 -1.75
CA LEU A 18 0.87 -5.17 -3.01
C LEU A 18 0.82 -6.36 -3.95
N TYR A 19 -0.35 -6.61 -4.51
CA TYR A 19 -0.58 -7.71 -5.46
C TYR A 19 -1.18 -7.18 -6.75
N THR A 20 -0.87 -7.81 -7.87
CA THR A 20 -1.85 -7.87 -8.97
C THR A 20 -2.94 -8.84 -8.58
N GLY A 21 -4.18 -8.57 -8.95
CA GLY A 21 -5.28 -9.46 -8.62
C GLY A 21 -6.42 -9.40 -9.61
N LYS A 22 -7.53 -10.04 -9.24
CA LYS A 22 -8.77 -10.01 -9.98
C LYS A 22 -9.96 -9.93 -9.02
N LEU A 23 -10.90 -9.04 -9.32
CA LEU A 23 -12.19 -9.00 -8.65
C LEU A 23 -13.15 -10.03 -9.27
N HIS A 24 -13.72 -10.89 -8.44
CA HIS A 24 -14.75 -11.84 -8.85
C HIS A 24 -16.17 -11.26 -8.69
N LYS A 25 -17.16 -11.91 -9.32
CA LYS A 25 -18.57 -11.48 -9.27
C LYS A 25 -19.17 -11.51 -7.87
N ASP A 26 -18.62 -12.33 -6.98
CA ASP A 26 -19.00 -12.45 -5.58
C ASP A 26 -18.29 -11.42 -4.68
N SER A 27 -17.57 -10.45 -5.27
CA SER A 27 -16.75 -9.44 -4.59
C SER A 27 -15.53 -10.01 -3.84
N SER A 28 -15.19 -11.27 -4.03
CA SER A 28 -13.90 -11.80 -3.57
C SER A 28 -12.76 -11.28 -4.45
N ILE A 29 -11.60 -11.09 -3.82
CA ILE A 29 -10.37 -10.64 -4.49
C ILE A 29 -9.39 -11.82 -4.50
N GLU A 30 -8.99 -12.24 -5.69
CA GLU A 30 -7.92 -13.21 -5.89
C GLU A 30 -6.58 -12.47 -6.01
N GLU A 31 -5.67 -12.73 -5.07
CA GLU A 31 -4.27 -12.26 -5.13
C GLU A 31 -3.48 -13.16 -6.10
N ILE A 32 -3.04 -12.60 -7.24
CA ILE A 32 -2.35 -13.37 -8.30
C ILE A 32 -0.83 -13.35 -8.15
N SER A 33 -0.24 -12.18 -7.93
CA SER A 33 1.22 -12.05 -7.83
C SER A 33 1.60 -10.87 -6.97
N LYS A 34 2.47 -11.10 -5.99
CA LYS A 34 3.05 -10.03 -5.18
C LYS A 34 3.97 -9.19 -6.06
N ILE A 35 3.77 -7.88 -6.07
CA ILE A 35 4.52 -6.92 -6.90
C ILE A 35 5.21 -5.83 -6.10
N GLY A 36 5.04 -5.84 -4.78
CA GLY A 36 5.58 -4.80 -3.93
C GLY A 36 5.11 -4.89 -2.49
N MET A 37 5.41 -3.81 -1.77
CA MET A 37 5.04 -3.65 -0.38
C MET A 37 4.59 -2.23 -0.11
N ALA A 38 3.85 -2.04 0.98
CA ALA A 38 3.48 -0.75 1.50
C ALA A 38 3.85 -0.65 2.98
N TYR A 39 4.13 0.58 3.42
CA TYR A 39 4.54 0.89 4.78
C TYR A 39 3.67 2.02 5.29
N LEU A 40 3.14 1.90 6.50
CA LEU A 40 2.45 3.01 7.14
C LEU A 40 3.46 4.13 7.38
N LYS A 41 3.20 5.34 6.87
CA LYS A 41 4.09 6.47 7.12
C LYS A 41 3.82 7.03 8.52
N GLU A 42 4.87 7.11 9.34
CA GLU A 42 4.79 7.59 10.73
C GLU A 42 4.09 8.96 10.82
N GLY A 43 3.14 9.07 11.77
CA GLY A 43 2.39 10.31 12.01
C GLY A 43 1.40 10.69 10.92
N SER A 44 1.12 9.80 9.95
CA SER A 44 0.19 10.05 8.86
C SER A 44 -0.79 8.90 8.66
N GLN A 45 -1.94 9.18 8.05
CA GLN A 45 -2.89 8.16 7.59
C GLN A 45 -2.57 7.63 6.17
N GLY A 46 -1.34 7.83 5.68
CA GLY A 46 -0.93 7.42 4.34
C GLY A 46 0.02 6.23 4.35
N PHE A 47 0.05 5.52 3.22
CA PHE A 47 1.01 4.46 2.95
C PHE A 47 2.10 4.97 2.01
N ARG A 48 3.35 4.60 2.27
CA ARG A 48 4.41 4.62 1.26
C ARG A 48 4.33 3.32 0.48
N LEU A 49 4.15 3.39 -0.84
CA LEU A 49 4.11 2.23 -1.73
C LEU A 49 5.47 2.00 -2.38
N LYS A 50 5.88 0.73 -2.47
CA LYS A 50 7.09 0.31 -3.15
C LYS A 50 6.82 -0.83 -4.12
N PHE A 51 6.81 -0.51 -5.40
CA PHE A 51 6.71 -1.47 -6.49
C PHE A 51 8.09 -2.01 -6.86
N TRP A 52 8.22 -3.33 -7.03
CA TRP A 52 9.49 -3.96 -7.38
C TRP A 52 9.97 -3.61 -8.79
N MET A 53 9.05 -3.41 -9.73
CA MET A 53 9.40 -2.98 -11.09
C MET A 53 9.92 -1.55 -11.18
N PHE A 54 9.71 -0.74 -10.13
CA PHE A 54 10.13 0.66 -10.05
C PHE A 54 10.96 0.91 -8.78
N PRO A 55 12.15 0.30 -8.68
CA PRO A 55 12.92 0.29 -7.43
C PRO A 55 13.48 1.66 -7.05
N LYS A 56 13.55 2.62 -7.98
CA LYS A 56 14.04 3.99 -7.70
C LYS A 56 12.93 4.99 -7.40
N ASP A 57 11.70 4.68 -7.79
CA ASP A 57 10.59 5.60 -7.64
C ASP A 57 9.98 5.51 -6.23
N SER A 58 9.34 6.61 -5.82
CA SER A 58 8.58 6.70 -4.59
C SER A 58 7.13 7.03 -4.89
N TYR A 59 6.24 6.18 -4.39
CA TYR A 59 4.81 6.35 -4.50
C TYR A 59 4.19 6.44 -3.11
N TYR A 60 3.13 7.21 -2.97
CA TYR A 60 2.40 7.39 -1.73
C TYR A 60 0.91 7.28 -1.97
N LEU A 61 0.19 6.75 -0.99
CA LEU A 61 -1.25 6.62 -0.98
C LEU A 61 -1.77 7.41 0.21
N TYR A 62 -2.51 8.48 -0.03
CA TYR A 62 -3.09 9.30 1.04
C TYR A 62 -4.59 9.25 0.98
N ARG A 63 -5.22 9.17 2.16
CA ARG A 63 -6.68 9.24 2.28
C ARG A 63 -7.16 10.63 1.90
N ASP A 64 -8.25 10.69 1.14
CA ASP A 64 -8.85 11.96 0.75
C ASP A 64 -9.57 12.59 1.96
N SER A 65 -9.32 13.89 2.19
CA SER A 65 -9.80 14.61 3.39
C SER A 65 -11.33 14.66 3.57
N GLY A 66 -12.10 14.38 2.53
CA GLY A 66 -13.57 14.38 2.56
C GLY A 66 -14.22 13.01 2.36
N ASN A 67 -13.43 11.94 2.15
CA ASN A 67 -13.98 10.62 1.89
C ASN A 67 -13.04 9.51 2.36
N ASP A 68 -13.43 8.82 3.44
CA ASP A 68 -12.67 7.74 4.05
C ASP A 68 -12.51 6.47 3.18
N LEU A 69 -13.32 6.34 2.13
CA LEU A 69 -13.28 5.23 1.18
C LEU A 69 -12.41 5.53 -0.04
N LEU A 70 -11.93 6.77 -0.19
CA LEU A 70 -11.12 7.22 -1.31
C LEU A 70 -9.71 7.60 -0.86
N TYR A 71 -8.78 7.24 -1.73
CA TYR A 71 -7.38 7.59 -1.59
C TYR A 71 -6.86 8.16 -2.90
N THR A 72 -5.86 9.02 -2.80
CA THR A 72 -5.10 9.53 -3.93
C THR A 72 -3.72 8.91 -3.96
N VAL A 73 -3.31 8.40 -5.13
CA VAL A 73 -1.96 7.89 -5.35
C VAL A 73 -1.10 9.00 -5.93
N LEU A 74 0.02 9.28 -5.27
CA LEU A 74 0.99 10.28 -5.66
C LEU A 74 2.32 9.61 -6.04
N SER A 75 2.95 10.06 -7.13
CA SER A 75 4.37 9.86 -7.37
C SER A 75 5.17 11.06 -6.87
N VAL A 76 6.41 10.80 -6.45
CA VAL A 76 7.33 11.84 -5.98
C VAL A 76 8.62 11.79 -6.77
N GLU A 77 8.97 12.92 -7.37
CA GLU A 77 10.22 13.14 -8.08
C GLU A 77 11.05 14.18 -7.32
N GLU A 78 12.30 13.84 -7.02
CA GLU A 78 13.28 14.77 -6.45
C GLU A 78 14.32 15.10 -7.52
N PHE A 79 14.57 16.38 -7.74
CA PHE A 79 15.61 16.83 -8.67
C PHE A 79 16.34 18.05 -8.12
N VAL A 80 17.59 18.21 -8.51
CA VAL A 80 18.40 19.39 -8.18
C VAL A 80 18.29 20.37 -9.33
N ASN A 81 17.83 21.59 -9.05
CA ASN A 81 17.74 22.64 -10.07
C ASN A 81 19.13 23.25 -10.37
N TRP A 82 19.19 24.18 -11.34
CA TRP A 82 20.44 24.85 -11.71
C TRP A 82 21.06 25.67 -10.57
N ASN A 83 20.27 26.04 -9.56
CA ASN A 83 20.71 26.76 -8.36
C ASN A 83 21.21 25.82 -7.25
N LYS A 84 21.37 24.51 -7.51
CA LYS A 84 21.74 23.47 -6.52
C LYS A 84 20.72 23.28 -5.39
N GLU A 85 19.48 23.68 -5.60
CA GLU A 85 18.39 23.43 -4.65
C GLU A 85 17.68 22.12 -5.00
N THR A 86 17.44 21.28 -3.99
CA THR A 86 16.56 20.12 -4.13
C THR A 86 15.12 20.59 -4.22
N LYS A 87 14.44 20.23 -5.31
CA LYS A 87 13.00 20.41 -5.48
C LYS A 87 12.32 19.04 -5.43
N VAL A 88 11.15 19.01 -4.81
CA VAL A 88 10.29 17.84 -4.72
C VAL A 88 9.01 18.15 -5.49
N ASN A 89 8.69 17.30 -6.46
CA ASN A 89 7.47 17.41 -7.24
C ASN A 89 6.55 16.23 -6.91
N TRP A 90 5.29 16.54 -6.59
CA TRP A 90 4.25 15.56 -6.28
C TRP A 90 3.25 15.55 -7.43
N ARG A 91 2.96 14.38 -7.98
CA ARG A 91 1.97 14.25 -9.06
C ARG A 91 0.96 13.18 -8.71
N GLU A 92 -0.31 13.49 -8.91
CA GLU A 92 -1.35 12.46 -8.89
C GLU A 92 -1.17 11.52 -10.09
N VAL A 93 -1.14 10.23 -9.80
CA VAL A 93 -0.92 9.16 -10.79
C VAL A 93 -1.97 8.05 -10.69
N GLY A 94 -2.99 8.23 -9.87
CA GLY A 94 -4.04 7.25 -9.67
C GLY A 94 -4.90 7.51 -8.45
N LYS A 95 -5.90 6.63 -8.27
CA LYS A 95 -6.81 6.63 -7.14
C LYS A 95 -6.79 5.28 -6.43
N GLY A 96 -7.22 5.26 -5.17
CA GLY A 96 -7.41 4.08 -4.36
C GLY A 96 -8.84 4.01 -3.84
N TYR A 97 -9.41 2.80 -3.84
CA TYR A 97 -10.78 2.55 -3.41
C TYR A 97 -10.78 1.45 -2.35
N VAL A 98 -11.34 1.75 -1.17
CA VAL A 98 -11.47 0.76 -0.09
C VAL A 98 -12.48 -0.32 -0.49
N MET A 99 -12.08 -1.58 -0.39
CA MET A 99 -12.85 -2.77 -0.74
C MET A 99 -12.65 -3.85 0.32
N GLY A 100 -13.39 -3.75 1.44
CA GLY A 100 -13.23 -4.65 2.57
C GLY A 100 -11.83 -4.56 3.17
N ASN A 101 -11.07 -5.65 3.11
CA ASN A 101 -9.70 -5.73 3.64
C ASN A 101 -8.62 -5.32 2.62
N TYR A 102 -9.03 -4.71 1.50
CA TYR A 102 -8.12 -4.26 0.45
C TYR A 102 -8.35 -2.80 0.10
N ILE A 103 -7.32 -2.17 -0.45
CA ILE A 103 -7.47 -0.94 -1.23
C ILE A 103 -7.11 -1.27 -2.68
N ARG A 104 -8.09 -1.19 -3.59
CA ARG A 104 -7.85 -1.34 -5.03
C ARG A 104 -7.22 -0.05 -5.56
N LEU A 105 -6.05 -0.16 -6.16
CA LEU A 105 -5.32 0.93 -6.79
C LEU A 105 -5.60 0.94 -8.28
N ASP A 106 -6.04 2.09 -8.76
CA ASP A 106 -6.24 2.42 -10.17
C ASP A 106 -5.16 3.42 -10.58
N LEU A 107 -4.05 2.92 -11.14
CA LEU A 107 -2.91 3.73 -11.57
C LEU A 107 -3.03 4.00 -13.07
N TYR A 108 -2.91 5.27 -13.48
CA TYR A 108 -3.18 5.68 -14.87
C TYR A 108 -2.35 4.96 -15.93
N LEU A 109 -1.16 4.48 -15.58
CA LEU A 109 -0.23 3.82 -16.50
C LEU A 109 -0.20 2.28 -16.36
N PHE A 110 -1.01 1.71 -15.47
CA PHE A 110 -1.10 0.26 -15.30
C PHE A 110 -2.40 -0.28 -15.87
N ASN A 111 -2.30 -1.33 -16.67
CA ASN A 111 -3.44 -2.05 -17.23
C ASN A 111 -3.89 -3.24 -16.37
N LYS A 112 -3.26 -3.44 -15.20
CA LYS A 112 -3.59 -4.51 -14.26
C LYS A 112 -4.19 -3.92 -13.00
N GLU A 113 -5.18 -4.60 -12.45
CA GLU A 113 -5.72 -4.28 -11.14
C GLU A 113 -4.67 -4.57 -10.06
N ILE A 114 -4.37 -3.54 -9.26
CA ILE A 114 -3.43 -3.64 -8.15
C ILE A 114 -4.21 -3.53 -6.85
N TYR A 115 -3.85 -4.36 -5.88
CA TYR A 115 -4.51 -4.42 -4.58
C TYR A 115 -3.47 -4.27 -3.47
N LEU A 116 -3.71 -3.34 -2.56
CA LEU A 116 -3.02 -3.27 -1.28
C LEU A 116 -3.82 -4.09 -0.28
N SER A 117 -3.22 -5.15 0.25
CA SER A 117 -3.80 -5.94 1.34
C SER A 117 -3.61 -5.21 2.66
N LEU A 118 -4.69 -5.00 3.42
CA LEU A 118 -4.67 -4.38 4.75
C LEU A 118 -4.35 -5.39 5.87
N PHE A 119 -4.05 -6.64 5.50
CA PHE A 119 -3.45 -7.60 6.42
C PHE A 119 -1.93 -7.40 6.47
N PRO A 120 -1.35 -7.10 7.64
CA PRO A 120 0.09 -6.99 7.76
C PRO A 120 0.76 -8.33 7.45
N GLU A 121 1.90 -8.29 6.78
CA GLU A 121 2.75 -9.44 6.53
C GLU A 121 3.15 -10.05 7.86
N LYS A 122 2.78 -11.31 8.08
CA LYS A 122 3.23 -12.07 9.26
C LYS A 122 4.75 -12.19 9.17
N ILE A 123 5.45 -11.52 10.07
CA ILE A 123 6.87 -11.79 10.30
C ILE A 123 6.92 -13.19 10.90
N GLN A 124 7.21 -14.21 10.10
CA GLN A 124 7.59 -15.52 10.64
C GLN A 124 8.87 -15.30 11.45
N SER A 125 8.75 -15.25 12.77
CA SER A 125 9.89 -15.39 13.67
C SER A 125 10.51 -16.74 13.36
N LYS A 126 11.76 -16.71 12.90
CA LYS A 126 12.54 -17.86 12.44
C LYS A 126 12.94 -18.83 13.58
N GLU A 127 12.18 -18.88 14.67
CA GLU A 127 12.50 -19.60 15.90
C GLU A 127 11.87 -21.00 15.99
N GLU A 128 10.93 -21.37 15.11
CA GLU A 128 10.27 -22.69 15.18
C GLU A 128 10.96 -23.82 14.40
N ASN A 129 12.10 -23.57 13.73
CA ASN A 129 12.80 -24.58 12.92
C ASN A 129 14.07 -25.18 13.56
N ILE A 130 14.28 -25.04 14.87
CA ILE A 130 15.41 -25.69 15.59
C ILE A 130 14.93 -26.89 16.44
N ALA A 131 13.64 -27.21 16.42
CA ALA A 131 13.10 -28.39 17.12
C ALA A 131 12.17 -29.19 16.19
N SER A 132 12.76 -29.93 15.25
CA SER A 132 12.14 -31.09 14.60
C SER A 132 13.22 -32.11 14.26
#